data_AF-A0A1U7J5H2-F1
#
_entry.id   AF-A0A1U7J5H2-F1
#
_cell.length_a   1.000
_cell.length_b   1.000
_cell.length_c   1.000
_cell.angle_alpha   90.00
_cell.angle_beta   90.00
_cell.angle_gamma   90.00
#
_symmetry.space_group_name_H-M   'P 1'
#
loop_
_entity.id
_entity.type
_entity.pdbx_description
1 polymer ?
#
loop_
_entity_poly.entity_id
_entity_poly.type
_entity_poly.pdbx_seq_one_letter_code
_entity_poly.pdbx_strand_id
1 'polypeptide(L)'
;MKPQYVTGMDSATQGLQSAANFLKGEDLPSGGPVPQLAVGLAQAIGSLPNAVNDAIITGLGWLDASGPGALEQVRSETLAQWAVNQYPQRRYPAMMVGSSNGAISHLCAALGIPWLPQTLLVCARHSGDKDNPKQVMTWAEDRVQRLLAANPDLAAYQMHDPNQDRLKVGRVAYFRLKRRRLGATYRQFLQQNLMPGGTLFLVECNYSWPATQVSDRHFFQVGGKGGIHREEYVEGSPRVAEFLQRQGSEHRRWHSPPSDGDWPEAEWGFEPALREDAIAFAEENGFKVQRIVFDDPQSLSPLVADLHRWWYEQLGVPSDRLLAESFVYLHPWLCLRLGLVPYWTVFNDQTSLGLLKDYLQTTTPYDDIYLTLFSNGINSLGIAPIEQWRSEILAQARRRGEFLGVKEQRFPRDNASIIQHYLDLKQVPGQFPMPEPLTLHQLGEFLGERGDRYAVDWLS
;
A
#
# COMPACT_ATOMS: atom_id res chain seq x y z
N MET A 1 -0.73 -21.83 -4.18
CA MET A 1 -0.34 -21.73 -2.75
C MET A 1 0.58 -20.53 -2.59
N LYS A 2 0.47 -19.78 -1.49
CA LYS A 2 1.32 -18.61 -1.22
C LYS A 2 2.74 -19.06 -0.81
N PRO A 3 3.83 -18.50 -1.39
CA PRO A 3 5.18 -18.81 -0.95
C PRO A 3 5.38 -18.39 0.51
N GLN A 4 6.14 -19.18 1.29
CA GLN A 4 6.33 -18.96 2.73
C GLN A 4 7.01 -17.63 3.08
N TYR A 5 7.65 -16.98 2.10
CA TYR A 5 8.38 -15.73 2.25
C TYR A 5 7.62 -14.47 1.83
N VAL A 6 6.40 -14.62 1.30
CA VAL A 6 5.53 -13.46 1.02
C VAL A 6 4.80 -13.08 2.31
N THR A 7 4.93 -11.82 2.74
CA THR A 7 4.19 -11.32 3.91
C THR A 7 2.72 -11.08 3.56
N GLY A 8 1.79 -11.39 4.49
CA GLY A 8 0.34 -11.28 4.22
C GLY A 8 -0.22 -9.88 4.42
N MET A 9 0.22 -9.20 5.48
CA MET A 9 -0.12 -7.81 5.76
C MET A 9 0.95 -6.90 5.17
N ASP A 10 0.86 -6.70 3.86
CA ASP A 10 1.73 -5.85 3.04
C ASP A 10 0.85 -5.09 2.03
N SER A 11 1.16 -3.83 1.73
CA SER A 11 0.38 -2.97 0.83
C SER A 11 0.24 -3.56 -0.58
N ALA A 12 1.32 -4.09 -1.14
CA ALA A 12 1.29 -4.70 -2.47
C ALA A 12 0.45 -5.98 -2.47
N THR A 13 0.63 -6.82 -1.45
CA THR A 13 -0.12 -8.06 -1.28
C THR A 13 -1.62 -7.80 -1.11
N GLN A 14 -1.99 -6.81 -0.30
CA GLN A 14 -3.39 -6.46 -0.06
C GLN A 14 -4.04 -5.78 -1.27
N GLY A 15 -3.31 -4.92 -1.99
CA GLY A 15 -3.78 -4.38 -3.27
C GLY A 15 -4.03 -5.47 -4.32
N LEU A 16 -3.08 -6.41 -4.45
CA LEU A 16 -3.20 -7.57 -5.36
C LEU A 16 -4.40 -8.44 -4.99
N GLN A 17 -4.54 -8.81 -3.72
CA GLN A 17 -5.61 -9.70 -3.25
C GLN A 17 -6.99 -9.04 -3.32
N SER A 18 -7.09 -7.75 -3.00
CA SER A 18 -8.34 -7.00 -3.08
C SER A 18 -8.83 -6.88 -4.53
N ALA A 19 -7.94 -6.52 -5.47
CA ALA A 19 -8.26 -6.51 -6.90
C ALA A 19 -8.61 -7.92 -7.42
N ALA A 20 -7.86 -8.95 -7.02
CA ALA A 20 -8.12 -10.31 -7.47
C ALA A 20 -9.45 -10.89 -6.96
N ASN A 21 -9.80 -10.67 -5.68
CA ASN A 21 -11.07 -11.11 -5.12
C ASN A 21 -12.24 -10.37 -5.75
N PHE A 22 -12.10 -9.05 -5.98
CA PHE A 22 -13.09 -8.30 -6.72
C PHE A 22 -13.38 -8.94 -8.10
N LEU A 23 -12.35 -9.31 -8.86
CA LEU A 23 -12.51 -9.93 -10.18
C LEU A 23 -13.13 -11.34 -10.13
N LYS A 24 -13.10 -12.01 -8.97
CA LYS A 24 -13.84 -13.26 -8.71
C LYS A 24 -15.28 -13.03 -8.24
N GLY A 25 -15.67 -11.78 -8.00
CA GLY A 25 -16.96 -11.42 -7.42
C GLY A 25 -17.02 -11.61 -5.90
N GLU A 26 -15.88 -11.68 -5.22
CA GLU A 26 -15.77 -11.95 -3.78
C GLU A 26 -15.27 -10.70 -3.03
N ASP A 27 -15.69 -10.55 -1.76
CA ASP A 27 -15.08 -9.58 -0.86
C ASP A 27 -13.74 -10.08 -0.29
N LEU A 28 -13.05 -9.25 0.48
CA LEU A 28 -11.81 -9.61 1.16
C LEU A 28 -12.00 -9.55 2.68
N PRO A 29 -12.36 -10.69 3.33
CA PRO A 29 -12.55 -10.72 4.77
C PRO A 29 -11.28 -10.39 5.54
N SER A 30 -11.41 -9.52 6.54
CA SER A 30 -10.34 -9.28 7.51
C SER A 30 -10.55 -10.12 8.79
N GLY A 31 -9.48 -10.70 9.33
CA GLY A 31 -9.55 -11.55 10.53
C GLY A 31 -9.75 -13.06 10.28
N GLY A 32 -9.58 -13.52 9.04
CA GLY A 32 -9.69 -14.94 8.67
C GLY A 32 -11.10 -15.38 8.23
N PRO A 33 -11.29 -16.66 7.90
CA PRO A 33 -12.49 -17.14 7.20
C PRO A 33 -13.76 -17.23 8.07
N VAL A 34 -13.69 -17.01 9.39
CA VAL A 34 -14.82 -17.19 10.32
C VAL A 34 -15.15 -15.87 11.06
N PRO A 35 -16.20 -15.13 10.64
CA PRO A 35 -16.52 -13.80 11.17
C PRO A 35 -16.83 -13.75 12.67
N GLN A 36 -17.50 -14.79 13.22
CA GLN A 36 -17.86 -14.83 14.65
C GLN A 36 -16.63 -14.96 15.56
N LEU A 37 -15.64 -15.73 15.12
CA LEU A 37 -14.35 -15.82 15.81
C LEU A 37 -13.59 -14.49 15.69
N ALA A 38 -13.71 -13.81 14.55
CA ALA A 38 -13.06 -12.52 14.30
C ALA A 38 -13.56 -11.41 15.26
N VAL A 39 -14.87 -11.37 15.56
CA VAL A 39 -15.46 -10.43 16.54
C VAL A 39 -14.89 -10.67 17.95
N GLY A 40 -14.88 -11.93 18.40
CA GLY A 40 -14.33 -12.29 19.71
C GLY A 40 -12.83 -11.99 19.82
N LEU A 41 -12.08 -12.23 18.74
CA LEU A 41 -10.66 -11.91 18.64
C LEU A 41 -10.42 -10.39 18.72
N ALA A 42 -11.21 -9.59 17.99
CA ALA A 42 -11.11 -8.13 18.00
C ALA A 42 -11.39 -7.54 19.39
N GLN A 43 -12.40 -8.04 20.10
CA GLN A 43 -12.70 -7.63 21.47
C GLN A 43 -11.59 -8.00 22.46
N ALA A 44 -11.05 -9.22 22.34
CA ALA A 44 -9.94 -9.68 23.17
C ALA A 44 -8.69 -8.81 22.94
N ILE A 45 -8.29 -8.61 21.68
CA ILE A 45 -7.12 -7.80 21.30
C ILE A 45 -7.29 -6.34 21.77
N GLY A 46 -8.48 -5.77 21.58
CA GLY A 46 -8.77 -4.37 21.93
C GLY A 46 -8.83 -4.07 23.43
N SER A 47 -8.81 -5.08 24.31
CA SER A 47 -8.82 -4.89 25.77
C SER A 47 -7.45 -5.10 26.43
N LEU A 48 -6.44 -5.53 25.68
CA LEU A 48 -5.12 -5.84 26.22
C LEU A 48 -4.34 -4.58 26.66
N PRO A 49 -3.55 -4.66 27.75
CA PRO A 49 -2.59 -3.63 28.12
C PRO A 49 -1.55 -3.40 27.00
N ASN A 50 -1.01 -2.18 26.91
CA ASN A 50 -0.09 -1.81 25.84
C ASN A 50 1.15 -2.70 25.78
N ALA A 51 1.76 -3.05 26.93
CA ALA A 51 2.93 -3.93 26.97
C ALA A 51 2.66 -5.33 26.40
N VAL A 52 1.44 -5.85 26.58
CA VAL A 52 1.03 -7.15 26.04
C VAL A 52 0.75 -7.04 24.53
N ASN A 53 0.13 -5.94 24.09
CA ASN A 53 -0.06 -5.67 22.67
C ASN A 53 1.27 -5.52 21.93
N ASP A 54 2.23 -4.79 22.49
CA ASP A 54 3.55 -4.60 21.89
C ASP A 54 4.28 -5.95 21.74
N ALA A 55 4.19 -6.81 22.77
CA ALA A 55 4.73 -8.17 22.72
C ALA A 55 4.03 -9.05 21.67
N ILE A 56 2.70 -8.94 21.52
CA ILE A 56 1.94 -9.67 20.50
C ILE A 56 2.28 -9.19 19.10
N ILE A 57 2.35 -7.87 18.85
CA ILE A 57 2.73 -7.32 17.54
C ILE A 57 4.15 -7.76 17.18
N THR A 58 5.08 -7.67 18.13
CA THR A 58 6.47 -8.10 17.94
C THR A 58 6.52 -9.61 17.66
N GLY A 59 5.76 -10.41 18.41
CA GLY A 59 5.67 -11.85 18.25
C GLY A 59 5.04 -12.28 16.93
N LEU A 60 3.92 -11.67 16.52
CA LEU A 60 3.24 -11.92 15.25
C LEU A 60 4.10 -11.51 14.07
N GLY A 61 4.72 -10.33 14.12
CA GLY A 61 5.66 -9.88 13.08
C GLY A 61 6.87 -10.81 12.94
N TRP A 62 7.39 -11.33 14.06
CA TRP A 62 8.46 -12.33 14.05
C TRP A 62 7.98 -13.68 13.52
N LEU A 63 6.79 -14.14 13.89
CA LEU A 63 6.21 -15.41 13.42
C LEU A 63 5.90 -15.37 11.91
N ASP A 64 5.37 -14.25 11.42
CA ASP A 64 5.10 -13.98 10.01
C ASP A 64 6.38 -13.76 9.19
N ALA A 65 7.48 -13.34 9.83
CA ALA A 65 8.78 -13.26 9.20
C ALA A 65 9.37 -14.67 8.99
N SER A 66 9.93 -14.89 7.81
CA SER A 66 10.55 -16.17 7.50
C SER A 66 11.89 -16.33 8.22
N GLY A 67 12.33 -17.59 8.36
CA GLY A 67 13.66 -17.88 8.90
C GLY A 67 14.78 -17.18 8.11
N PRO A 68 15.97 -16.94 8.70
CA PRO A 68 17.03 -16.15 8.07
C PRO A 68 17.50 -16.66 6.69
N GLY A 69 17.33 -17.96 6.42
CA GLY A 69 17.65 -18.57 5.13
C GLY A 69 16.59 -18.40 4.04
N ALA A 70 15.45 -17.77 4.34
CA ALA A 70 14.36 -17.61 3.37
C ALA A 70 14.73 -16.70 2.20
N LEU A 71 15.60 -15.71 2.41
CA LEU A 71 16.12 -14.85 1.33
C LEU A 71 16.80 -15.67 0.23
N GLU A 72 17.48 -16.76 0.59
CA GLU A 72 18.18 -17.63 -0.36
C GLU A 72 17.20 -18.48 -1.20
N GLN A 73 15.97 -18.67 -0.72
CA GLN A 73 14.91 -19.43 -1.38
C GLN A 73 14.03 -18.56 -2.28
N VAL A 74 14.16 -17.23 -2.20
CA VAL A 74 13.37 -16.32 -3.03
C VAL A 74 13.69 -16.56 -4.50
N ARG A 75 12.64 -16.77 -5.29
CA ARG A 75 12.70 -16.85 -6.75
C ARG A 75 11.68 -15.90 -7.34
N SER A 76 12.14 -15.00 -8.21
CA SER A 76 11.32 -13.97 -8.84
C SER A 76 10.13 -14.56 -9.60
N GLU A 77 10.33 -15.64 -10.35
CA GLU A 77 9.24 -16.31 -11.08
C GLU A 77 8.26 -17.04 -10.15
N THR A 78 8.69 -17.50 -8.97
CA THR A 78 7.77 -18.07 -7.98
C THR A 78 6.86 -16.99 -7.38
N LEU A 79 7.39 -15.79 -7.12
CA LEU A 79 6.60 -14.63 -6.71
C LEU A 79 5.61 -14.22 -7.81
N ALA A 80 6.08 -14.12 -9.05
CA ALA A 80 5.23 -13.78 -10.19
C ALA A 80 4.11 -14.81 -10.40
N GLN A 81 4.43 -16.10 -10.31
CA GLN A 81 3.45 -17.19 -10.43
C GLN A 81 2.39 -17.12 -9.34
N TRP A 82 2.78 -16.82 -8.11
CA TRP A 82 1.83 -16.62 -7.03
C TRP A 82 0.89 -15.44 -7.31
N ALA A 83 1.41 -14.32 -7.81
CA ALA A 83 0.62 -13.14 -8.13
C ALA A 83 -0.40 -13.40 -9.25
N VAL A 84 0.04 -13.96 -10.40
CA VAL A 84 -0.88 -14.22 -11.53
C VAL A 84 -1.93 -15.29 -11.20
N ASN A 85 -1.59 -16.25 -10.33
CA ASN A 85 -2.53 -17.28 -9.87
C ASN A 85 -3.66 -16.73 -9.00
N GLN A 86 -3.59 -15.48 -8.56
CA GLN A 86 -4.71 -14.85 -7.86
C GLN A 86 -5.86 -14.51 -8.82
N TYR A 87 -5.59 -14.29 -10.11
CA TYR A 87 -6.56 -13.76 -11.06
C TYR A 87 -7.34 -14.85 -11.80
N PRO A 88 -8.63 -14.60 -12.10
CA PRO A 88 -9.38 -15.49 -12.97
C PRO A 88 -8.81 -15.48 -14.39
N GLN A 89 -8.79 -16.67 -15.00
CA GLN A 89 -8.26 -16.87 -16.35
C GLN A 89 -9.30 -16.46 -17.38
N ARG A 90 -9.28 -15.17 -17.75
CA ARG A 90 -10.11 -14.58 -18.81
C ARG A 90 -9.33 -13.54 -19.60
N ARG A 91 -9.91 -13.06 -20.69
CA ARG A 91 -9.38 -11.94 -21.47
C ARG A 91 -9.81 -10.61 -20.83
N TYR A 92 -8.90 -9.65 -20.77
CA TYR A 92 -9.10 -8.32 -20.21
C TYR A 92 -8.79 -7.24 -21.25
N PRO A 93 -9.55 -6.13 -21.30
CA PRO A 93 -9.31 -5.04 -22.24
C PRO A 93 -8.03 -4.25 -21.91
N ALA A 94 -7.63 -4.26 -20.63
CA ALA A 94 -6.39 -3.69 -20.15
C ALA A 94 -5.84 -4.46 -18.96
N MET A 95 -4.60 -4.18 -18.58
CA MET A 95 -3.96 -4.62 -17.35
C MET A 95 -3.03 -3.52 -16.84
N MET A 96 -2.79 -3.47 -15.53
CA MET A 96 -1.82 -2.56 -14.93
C MET A 96 -0.58 -3.31 -14.46
N VAL A 97 0.59 -2.70 -14.51
CA VAL A 97 1.83 -3.19 -13.88
C VAL A 97 2.61 -2.01 -13.31
N GLY A 98 3.19 -2.16 -12.11
CA GLY A 98 4.03 -1.11 -11.53
C GLY A 98 3.91 -0.95 -10.03
N SER A 99 4.04 0.30 -9.57
CA SER A 99 4.04 0.70 -8.16
C SER A 99 2.81 0.22 -7.39
N SER A 100 3.04 -0.12 -6.12
CA SER A 100 1.97 -0.37 -5.14
C SER A 100 1.19 0.90 -4.87
N ASN A 101 -0.14 0.84 -4.92
CA ASN A 101 -1.00 1.99 -4.65
C ASN A 101 -2.44 1.54 -4.32
N GLY A 102 -3.02 2.03 -3.22
CA GLY A 102 -4.39 1.66 -2.84
C GLY A 102 -5.46 2.24 -3.78
N ALA A 103 -5.26 3.43 -4.32
CA ALA A 103 -6.16 4.01 -5.32
C ALA A 103 -6.15 3.22 -6.65
N ILE A 104 -5.01 2.61 -7.01
CA ILE A 104 -4.94 1.68 -8.16
C ILE A 104 -5.82 0.45 -7.93
N SER A 105 -5.91 -0.05 -6.70
CA SER A 105 -6.76 -1.22 -6.40
C SER A 105 -8.25 -0.91 -6.66
N HIS A 106 -8.69 0.30 -6.32
CA HIS A 106 -10.03 0.80 -6.65
C HIS A 106 -10.23 1.07 -8.14
N LEU A 107 -9.23 1.66 -8.82
CA LEU A 107 -9.29 1.89 -10.26
C LEU A 107 -9.36 0.58 -11.06
N CYS A 108 -8.58 -0.44 -10.66
CA CYS A 108 -8.64 -1.78 -11.21
C CYS A 108 -10.01 -2.43 -11.02
N ALA A 109 -10.64 -2.23 -9.85
CA ALA A 109 -11.98 -2.72 -9.61
C ALA A 109 -13.02 -2.02 -10.49
N ALA A 110 -12.97 -0.68 -10.57
CA ALA A 110 -13.86 0.08 -11.46
C ALA A 110 -13.75 -0.38 -12.92
N LEU A 111 -12.53 -0.58 -13.44
CA LEU A 111 -12.27 -1.00 -14.82
C LEU A 111 -12.43 -2.52 -15.06
N GLY A 112 -12.54 -3.33 -13.99
CA GLY A 112 -12.60 -4.78 -14.10
C GLY A 112 -11.32 -5.44 -14.62
N ILE A 113 -10.15 -4.87 -14.31
CA ILE A 113 -8.82 -5.31 -14.82
C ILE A 113 -7.84 -5.70 -13.71
N PRO A 114 -6.87 -6.59 -13.97
CA PRO A 114 -5.86 -6.96 -12.98
C PRO A 114 -4.72 -5.94 -12.86
N TRP A 115 -4.02 -6.00 -11.74
CA TRP A 115 -2.78 -5.25 -11.48
C TRP A 115 -1.65 -6.21 -11.11
N LEU A 116 -0.52 -6.11 -11.81
CA LEU A 116 0.67 -6.90 -11.56
C LEU A 116 1.65 -6.09 -10.71
N PRO A 117 1.93 -6.47 -9.46
CA PRO A 117 2.81 -5.70 -8.59
C PRO A 117 4.26 -5.74 -9.10
N GLN A 118 4.91 -4.58 -9.16
CA GLN A 118 6.36 -4.52 -9.31
C GLN A 118 7.08 -4.87 -8.01
N THR A 119 6.52 -4.44 -6.88
CA THR A 119 7.12 -4.56 -5.54
C THR A 119 6.40 -5.64 -4.74
N LEU A 120 7.13 -6.55 -4.12
CA LEU A 120 6.61 -7.47 -3.11
C LEU A 120 7.52 -7.47 -1.87
N LEU A 121 6.91 -7.56 -0.68
CA LEU A 121 7.64 -7.60 0.57
C LEU A 121 8.05 -9.02 0.95
N VAL A 122 9.34 -9.17 1.26
CA VAL A 122 9.91 -10.34 1.95
C VAL A 122 10.49 -9.89 3.29
N CYS A 123 10.14 -10.60 4.35
CA CYS A 123 10.63 -10.34 5.70
C CYS A 123 11.55 -11.48 6.16
N ALA A 124 12.70 -11.14 6.74
CA ALA A 124 13.62 -12.10 7.33
C ALA A 124 13.80 -11.82 8.82
N ARG A 125 13.80 -12.88 9.64
CA ARG A 125 14.15 -12.78 11.06
C ARG A 125 15.62 -12.39 11.21
N HIS A 126 15.87 -11.41 12.08
CA HIS A 126 17.19 -11.07 12.57
C HIS A 126 17.12 -10.70 14.06
N SER A 127 18.24 -10.31 14.63
CA SER A 127 18.28 -9.68 15.94
C SER A 127 19.26 -8.53 15.84
N GLY A 128 18.81 -7.33 16.17
CA GLY A 128 19.63 -6.13 16.12
C GLY A 128 19.05 -5.02 16.98
N ASP A 129 19.87 -4.00 17.19
CA ASP A 129 19.42 -2.77 17.82
C ASP A 129 18.53 -1.99 16.83
N LYS A 130 17.26 -1.79 17.22
CA LYS A 130 16.28 -1.01 16.46
C LYS A 130 16.74 0.41 16.19
N ASP A 131 17.63 0.96 17.02
CA ASP A 131 18.15 2.33 16.90
C ASP A 131 19.51 2.39 16.17
N ASN A 132 20.03 1.24 15.72
CA ASN A 132 21.23 1.14 14.90
C ASN A 132 20.97 0.49 13.53
N PRO A 133 20.31 1.21 12.60
CA PRO A 133 20.02 0.72 11.25
C PRO A 133 21.26 0.17 10.51
N LYS A 134 22.45 0.75 10.74
CA LYS A 134 23.69 0.29 10.11
C LYS A 134 24.01 -1.18 10.41
N GLN A 135 23.60 -1.68 11.58
CA GLN A 135 23.80 -3.08 11.96
C GLN A 135 23.03 -4.04 11.04
N VAL A 136 21.74 -3.76 10.77
CA VAL A 136 20.93 -4.63 9.91
C VAL A 136 21.31 -4.50 8.44
N MET A 137 21.77 -3.33 8.00
CA MET A 137 22.34 -3.14 6.66
C MET A 137 23.54 -4.08 6.45
N THR A 138 24.51 -4.02 7.37
CA THR A 138 25.73 -4.85 7.32
C THR A 138 25.39 -6.34 7.41
N TRP A 139 24.44 -6.72 8.28
CA TRP A 139 24.00 -8.11 8.42
C TRP A 139 23.37 -8.68 7.14
N ALA A 140 22.73 -7.83 6.32
CA ALA A 140 22.00 -8.25 5.14
C ALA A 140 22.86 -8.34 3.88
N GLU A 141 24.02 -7.67 3.84
CA GLU A 141 24.86 -7.48 2.64
C GLU A 141 25.11 -8.80 1.87
N ASP A 142 25.80 -9.77 2.48
CA ASP A 142 26.11 -11.07 1.84
C ASP A 142 24.85 -11.89 1.49
N ARG A 143 23.73 -11.64 2.19
CA ARG A 143 22.47 -12.37 1.98
C ARG A 143 21.74 -11.83 0.76
N VAL A 144 21.67 -10.52 0.65
CA VAL A 144 21.04 -9.83 -0.48
C VAL A 144 21.85 -10.03 -1.76
N GLN A 145 23.19 -10.00 -1.68
CA GLN A 145 24.04 -10.33 -2.83
C GLN A 145 23.72 -11.72 -3.41
N ARG A 146 23.59 -12.73 -2.55
CA ARG A 146 23.21 -14.10 -2.99
C ARG A 146 21.80 -14.17 -3.54
N LEU A 147 20.84 -13.45 -2.94
CA LEU A 147 19.47 -13.32 -3.47
C LEU A 147 19.48 -12.71 -4.88
N LEU A 148 20.20 -11.60 -5.07
CA LEU A 148 20.24 -10.86 -6.33
C LEU A 148 21.07 -11.56 -7.42
N ALA A 149 22.04 -12.39 -7.05
CA ALA A 149 22.74 -13.27 -7.99
C ALA A 149 21.82 -14.37 -8.53
N ALA A 150 20.93 -14.91 -7.69
CA ALA A 150 19.94 -15.91 -8.10
C ALA A 150 18.73 -15.31 -8.84
N ASN A 151 18.55 -13.98 -8.79
CA ASN A 151 17.40 -13.27 -9.34
C ASN A 151 17.87 -12.00 -10.09
N PRO A 152 18.36 -12.13 -11.34
CA PRO A 152 18.91 -11.01 -12.10
C PRO A 152 17.88 -9.95 -12.49
N ASP A 153 16.59 -10.31 -12.46
CA ASP A 153 15.44 -9.45 -12.76
C ASP A 153 14.92 -8.66 -11.55
N LEU A 154 15.56 -8.78 -10.37
CA LEU A 154 15.17 -8.06 -9.15
C LEU A 154 16.17 -6.98 -8.75
N ALA A 155 15.65 -5.96 -8.07
CA ALA A 155 16.36 -5.08 -7.16
C ALA A 155 15.82 -5.27 -5.74
N ALA A 156 16.69 -5.12 -4.74
CA ALA A 156 16.36 -5.23 -3.33
C ALA A 156 16.44 -3.87 -2.65
N TYR A 157 15.30 -3.37 -2.22
CA TYR A 157 15.18 -2.18 -1.40
C TYR A 157 14.98 -2.63 0.05
N GLN A 158 16.07 -2.69 0.79
CA GLN A 158 16.06 -3.01 2.21
C GLN A 158 15.64 -1.77 3.00
N MET A 159 14.63 -1.92 3.86
CA MET A 159 14.10 -0.83 4.66
C MET A 159 14.26 -1.12 6.15
N HIS A 160 14.61 -0.10 6.92
CA HIS A 160 14.58 -0.12 8.38
C HIS A 160 13.92 1.17 8.89
N ASP A 161 12.67 1.10 9.32
CA ASP A 161 11.98 2.25 9.93
C ASP A 161 11.95 2.14 11.48
N PRO A 162 12.85 2.86 12.18
CA PRO A 162 12.93 2.80 13.64
C PRO A 162 11.88 3.69 14.34
N ASN A 163 11.07 4.41 13.57
CA ASN A 163 9.98 5.29 14.02
C ASN A 163 8.63 4.55 13.92
N GLN A 164 8.22 4.15 12.72
CA GLN A 164 6.89 3.57 12.45
C GLN A 164 6.84 2.07 12.69
N ASP A 165 7.89 1.34 12.32
CA ASP A 165 8.00 -0.12 12.48
C ASP A 165 8.84 -0.51 13.70
N ARG A 166 9.02 0.43 14.65
CA ARG A 166 9.88 0.29 15.83
C ARG A 166 9.69 -1.02 16.61
N LEU A 167 8.46 -1.50 16.71
CA LEU A 167 8.12 -2.74 17.42
C LEU A 167 8.70 -3.99 16.73
N LYS A 168 9.01 -3.91 15.43
CA LYS A 168 9.38 -5.06 14.60
C LYS A 168 10.85 -5.00 14.15
N VAL A 169 11.39 -3.83 13.82
CA VAL A 169 12.73 -3.68 13.19
C VAL A 169 13.93 -4.12 14.03
N GLY A 170 13.75 -4.41 15.33
CA GLY A 170 14.80 -5.07 16.13
C GLY A 170 14.88 -6.59 15.90
N ARG A 171 13.87 -7.18 15.25
CA ARG A 171 13.67 -8.62 15.08
C ARG A 171 13.37 -9.03 13.63
N VAL A 172 12.98 -8.08 12.78
CA VAL A 172 12.54 -8.30 11.40
C VAL A 172 13.20 -7.31 10.46
N ALA A 173 13.84 -7.83 9.42
CA ALA A 173 14.43 -7.06 8.34
C ALA A 173 13.51 -7.10 7.12
N TYR A 174 13.25 -5.94 6.54
CA TYR A 174 12.30 -5.76 5.43
C TYR A 174 13.03 -5.65 4.11
N PHE A 175 12.62 -6.44 3.13
CA PHE A 175 13.16 -6.43 1.77
C PHE A 175 12.01 -6.23 0.79
N ARG A 176 11.89 -5.01 0.26
CA ARG A 176 10.99 -4.69 -0.84
C ARG A 176 11.69 -5.09 -2.12
N LEU A 177 11.27 -6.22 -2.68
CA LEU A 177 11.85 -6.75 -3.92
C LEU A 177 11.09 -6.17 -5.10
N LYS A 178 11.80 -5.38 -5.91
CA LYS A 178 11.23 -4.72 -7.09
C LYS A 178 11.67 -5.42 -8.36
N ARG A 179 10.72 -5.75 -9.22
CA ARG A 179 11.02 -6.28 -10.55
C ARG A 179 11.59 -5.18 -11.44
N ARG A 180 12.71 -5.51 -12.08
CA ARG A 180 13.38 -4.72 -13.11
C ARG A 180 12.99 -5.18 -14.52
N ARG A 181 12.30 -6.31 -14.65
CA ARG A 181 11.81 -6.89 -15.91
C ARG A 181 10.49 -7.60 -15.67
N LEU A 182 9.67 -7.75 -16.71
CA LEU A 182 8.42 -8.52 -16.60
C LEU A 182 8.70 -9.97 -16.21
N GLY A 183 9.73 -10.59 -16.79
CA GLY A 183 10.03 -12.02 -16.62
C GLY A 183 9.02 -12.92 -17.34
N ALA A 184 9.25 -14.22 -17.31
CA ALA A 184 8.52 -15.17 -18.17
C ALA A 184 7.05 -15.29 -17.75
N THR A 185 6.78 -15.38 -16.45
CA THR A 185 5.42 -15.57 -15.93
C THR A 185 4.51 -14.36 -16.20
N TYR A 186 4.96 -13.12 -16.00
CA TYR A 186 4.13 -11.95 -16.33
C TYR A 186 3.94 -11.81 -17.83
N ARG A 187 4.98 -12.05 -18.65
CA ARG A 187 4.86 -12.03 -20.12
C ARG A 187 3.83 -13.06 -20.61
N GLN A 188 3.89 -14.28 -20.08
CA GLN A 188 2.94 -15.33 -20.43
C GLN A 188 1.51 -14.95 -20.03
N PHE A 189 1.31 -14.45 -18.80
CA PHE A 189 -0.01 -14.01 -18.36
C PHE A 189 -0.55 -12.86 -19.23
N LEU A 190 0.28 -11.85 -19.53
CA LEU A 190 -0.10 -10.75 -20.41
C LEU A 190 -0.48 -11.26 -21.82
N GLN A 191 0.31 -12.14 -22.42
CA GLN A 191 -0.01 -12.74 -23.74
C GLN A 191 -1.32 -13.52 -23.74
N GLN A 192 -1.57 -14.30 -22.68
CA GLN A 192 -2.73 -15.18 -22.57
C GLN A 192 -4.00 -14.44 -22.18
N ASN A 193 -3.89 -13.35 -21.42
CA ASN A 193 -5.03 -12.72 -20.76
C ASN A 193 -5.28 -11.28 -21.21
N LEU A 194 -4.31 -10.56 -21.80
CA LEU A 194 -4.59 -9.24 -22.40
C LEU A 194 -5.22 -9.44 -23.78
N MET A 195 -6.30 -8.72 -24.07
CA MET A 195 -6.94 -8.76 -25.39
C MET A 195 -5.97 -8.27 -26.48
N PRO A 196 -6.04 -8.79 -27.72
CA PRO A 196 -5.32 -8.22 -28.85
C PRO A 196 -5.63 -6.71 -28.99
N GLY A 197 -4.59 -5.87 -29.10
CA GLY A 197 -4.75 -4.41 -29.11
C GLY A 197 -5.18 -3.79 -27.79
N GLY A 198 -5.22 -4.58 -26.70
CA GLY A 198 -5.51 -4.12 -25.34
C GLY A 198 -4.40 -3.21 -24.78
N THR A 199 -4.69 -2.57 -23.65
CA THR A 199 -3.80 -1.56 -23.05
C THR A 199 -3.03 -2.10 -21.85
N LEU A 200 -1.71 -1.97 -21.85
CA LEU A 200 -0.85 -2.17 -20.70
C LEU A 200 -0.59 -0.82 -20.04
N PHE A 201 -1.15 -0.62 -18.85
CA PHE A 201 -0.87 0.55 -18.03
C PHE A 201 0.40 0.35 -17.22
N LEU A 202 1.35 1.28 -17.31
CA LEU A 202 2.51 1.35 -16.41
C LEU A 202 2.21 2.33 -15.29
N VAL A 203 2.16 1.85 -14.04
CA VAL A 203 1.91 2.69 -12.85
C VAL A 203 3.26 3.12 -12.27
N GLU A 204 3.58 4.40 -12.41
CA GLU A 204 4.89 4.96 -12.09
C GLU A 204 4.79 6.03 -11.00
N CYS A 205 5.02 5.61 -9.75
CA CYS A 205 5.20 6.55 -8.64
C CYS A 205 6.65 7.02 -8.59
N ASN A 206 6.92 8.30 -8.83
CA ASN A 206 8.27 8.87 -8.78
C ASN A 206 8.75 9.19 -7.34
N TYR A 207 7.98 8.81 -6.32
CA TYR A 207 8.34 9.06 -4.93
C TYR A 207 9.71 8.46 -4.61
N SER A 208 10.65 9.34 -4.27
CA SER A 208 12.04 9.00 -3.96
C SER A 208 12.35 9.21 -2.49
N TRP A 209 13.42 8.57 -2.02
CA TRP A 209 13.87 8.65 -0.64
C TRP A 209 15.41 8.60 -0.54
N PRO A 210 16.01 9.35 0.41
CA PRO A 210 17.45 9.27 0.69
C PRO A 210 17.86 7.88 1.17
N ALA A 211 18.75 7.22 0.44
CA ALA A 211 19.20 5.87 0.77
C ALA A 211 20.69 5.69 0.49
N THR A 212 21.25 4.60 1.00
CA THR A 212 22.61 4.15 0.71
C THR A 212 22.56 3.04 -0.33
N GLN A 213 23.29 3.15 -1.43
CA GLN A 213 23.52 2.04 -2.33
C GLN A 213 24.58 1.11 -1.73
N VAL A 214 24.13 -0.03 -1.18
CA VAL A 214 25.02 -1.02 -0.56
C VAL A 214 25.82 -1.77 -1.61
N SER A 215 25.17 -2.13 -2.73
CA SER A 215 25.81 -2.73 -3.91
C SER A 215 24.94 -2.54 -5.15
N ASP A 216 25.34 -3.09 -6.30
CA ASP A 216 24.49 -3.08 -7.49
C ASP A 216 23.12 -3.70 -7.20
N ARG A 217 22.05 -2.93 -7.43
CA ARG A 217 20.63 -3.29 -7.18
C ARG A 217 20.27 -3.56 -5.72
N HIS A 218 21.11 -3.20 -4.75
CA HIS A 218 20.80 -3.26 -3.32
C HIS A 218 20.87 -1.87 -2.70
N PHE A 219 19.71 -1.37 -2.28
CA PHE A 219 19.55 -0.06 -1.65
C PHE A 219 19.10 -0.24 -0.20
N PHE A 220 19.64 0.57 0.70
CA PHE A 220 19.29 0.58 2.11
C PHE A 220 18.67 1.93 2.50
N GLN A 221 17.40 1.87 2.88
CA GLN A 221 16.59 3.01 3.26
C GLN A 221 16.33 3.00 4.77
N VAL A 222 16.58 4.12 5.43
CA VAL A 222 16.13 4.34 6.82
C VAL A 222 14.87 5.19 6.81
N GLY A 223 13.83 4.71 7.50
CA GLY A 223 12.53 5.37 7.55
C GLY A 223 11.69 5.14 6.29
N GLY A 224 10.56 5.81 6.24
CA GLY A 224 9.63 5.80 5.11
C GLY A 224 8.61 6.92 5.23
N LYS A 225 7.65 6.95 4.31
CA LYS A 225 6.59 7.96 4.32
C LYS A 225 5.80 7.93 5.63
N GLY A 226 5.71 9.08 6.32
CA GLY A 226 4.69 9.33 7.34
C GLY A 226 5.03 10.44 8.33
N GLY A 227 5.11 11.67 7.81
CA GLY A 227 5.03 12.91 8.58
C GLY A 227 6.29 13.36 9.34
N ILE A 228 7.37 12.59 9.30
CA ILE A 228 8.70 13.02 9.76
C ILE A 228 9.54 13.46 8.56
N HIS A 229 10.33 14.53 8.73
CA HIS A 229 11.20 15.03 7.66
C HIS A 229 12.35 14.03 7.43
N ARG A 230 12.73 13.80 6.17
CA ARG A 230 13.60 12.68 5.77
C ARG A 230 14.97 12.75 6.44
N GLU A 231 15.51 13.95 6.54
CA GLU A 231 16.79 14.34 7.12
C GLU A 231 16.85 14.03 8.62
N GLU A 232 15.71 14.07 9.32
CA GLU A 232 15.66 13.73 10.74
C GLU A 232 15.94 12.25 11.02
N TYR A 233 15.73 11.36 10.03
CA TYR A 233 16.13 9.96 10.15
C TYR A 233 17.66 9.79 10.15
N VAL A 234 18.40 10.72 9.54
CA VAL A 234 19.86 10.65 9.38
C VAL A 234 20.57 11.49 10.42
N GLU A 235 20.19 12.77 10.52
CA GLU A 235 20.86 13.75 11.39
C GLU A 235 20.37 13.70 12.84
N GLY A 236 19.11 13.28 13.01
CA GLY A 236 18.37 13.43 14.26
C GLY A 236 17.83 14.84 14.45
N SER A 237 17.06 15.03 15.53
CA SER A 237 16.50 16.32 15.92
C SER A 237 16.13 16.30 17.41
N PRO A 238 15.82 17.46 18.04
CA PRO A 238 15.34 17.48 19.42
C PRO A 238 14.10 16.59 19.65
N ARG A 239 13.16 16.55 18.69
CA ARG A 239 11.97 15.70 18.79
C ARG A 239 12.28 14.21 18.61
N VAL A 240 13.28 13.86 17.78
CA VAL A 240 13.80 12.49 17.69
C VAL A 240 14.44 12.06 19.01
N ALA A 241 15.26 12.91 19.62
CA ALA A 241 15.88 12.62 20.92
C ALA A 241 14.83 12.40 22.02
N GLU A 242 13.80 13.25 22.08
CA GLU A 242 12.70 13.12 23.03
C GLU A 242 11.89 11.84 22.77
N PHE A 243 11.60 11.53 21.50
CA PHE A 243 10.94 10.28 21.12
C PHE A 243 11.75 9.07 21.60
N LEU A 244 13.05 9.02 21.29
CA LEU A 244 13.93 7.93 21.70
C LEU A 244 14.00 7.76 23.21
N GLN A 245 14.08 8.87 23.96
CA GLN A 245 14.03 8.85 25.43
C GLN A 245 12.71 8.28 25.96
N ARG A 246 11.56 8.71 25.42
CA ARG A 246 10.24 8.15 25.79
C ARG A 246 10.13 6.66 25.46
N GLN A 247 10.84 6.21 24.44
CA GLN A 247 10.90 4.81 24.01
C GLN A 247 11.97 3.99 24.76
N GLY A 248 12.61 4.55 25.78
CA GLY A 248 13.64 3.88 26.58
C GLY A 248 14.91 3.55 25.82
N SER A 249 15.22 4.30 24.75
CA SER A 249 16.48 4.14 24.01
C SER A 249 17.65 4.76 24.77
N GLU A 250 18.82 4.14 24.66
CA GLU A 250 20.09 4.72 25.11
C GLU A 250 20.63 5.77 24.12
N HIS A 251 20.06 5.84 22.92
CA HIS A 251 20.49 6.73 21.87
C HIS A 251 19.72 8.05 21.87
N ARG A 252 20.38 9.12 21.40
CA ARG A 252 19.78 10.45 21.20
C ARG A 252 19.39 10.72 19.75
N ARG A 253 19.84 9.88 18.83
CA ARG A 253 19.51 9.85 17.39
C ARG A 253 19.69 8.42 16.89
N TRP A 254 19.10 8.08 15.76
CA TRP A 254 19.36 6.80 15.12
C TRP A 254 20.77 6.76 14.53
N HIS A 255 21.44 5.60 14.60
CA HIS A 255 22.75 5.36 14.00
C HIS A 255 22.61 4.93 12.53
N SER A 256 22.07 5.85 11.74
CA SER A 256 21.81 5.65 10.32
C SER A 256 23.11 5.69 9.49
N PRO A 257 23.26 4.86 8.45
CA PRO A 257 24.32 5.05 7.47
C PRO A 257 24.09 6.37 6.69
N PRO A 258 25.14 6.99 6.14
CA PRO A 258 24.98 8.15 5.27
C PRO A 258 24.25 7.74 3.98
N SER A 259 23.36 8.59 3.49
CA SER A 259 22.80 8.44 2.14
C SER A 259 23.81 8.87 1.08
N ASP A 260 23.76 8.23 -0.09
CA ASP A 260 24.59 8.55 -1.26
C ASP A 260 23.77 9.02 -2.46
N GLY A 261 22.44 9.02 -2.34
CA GLY A 261 21.53 9.58 -3.33
C GLY A 261 20.07 9.42 -2.93
N ASP A 262 19.21 9.97 -3.78
CA ASP A 262 17.77 9.72 -3.76
C ASP A 262 17.46 8.57 -4.73
N TRP A 263 16.86 7.52 -4.19
CA TRP A 263 16.49 6.32 -4.93
C TRP A 263 14.97 6.14 -4.88
N PRO A 264 14.35 5.34 -5.78
CA PRO A 264 12.94 5.02 -5.67
C PRO A 264 12.60 4.50 -4.27
N GLU A 265 11.65 5.13 -3.58
CA GLU A 265 11.31 4.77 -2.21
C GLU A 265 10.90 3.30 -2.12
N ALA A 266 11.35 2.59 -1.09
CA ALA A 266 11.30 1.13 -1.00
C ALA A 266 9.92 0.51 -1.27
N GLU A 267 8.83 1.09 -0.75
CA GLU A 267 7.48 0.54 -0.86
C GLU A 267 6.70 1.03 -2.09
N TRP A 268 6.72 2.34 -2.32
CA TRP A 268 5.86 3.03 -3.28
C TRP A 268 6.57 3.35 -4.60
N GLY A 269 7.86 3.71 -4.53
CA GLY A 269 8.62 4.22 -5.67
C GLY A 269 8.74 3.19 -6.79
N PHE A 270 8.60 3.64 -8.02
CA PHE A 270 8.74 2.81 -9.21
C PHE A 270 10.21 2.52 -9.52
N GLU A 271 10.56 1.26 -9.77
CA GLU A 271 11.90 0.87 -10.24
C GLU A 271 11.97 1.08 -11.78
N PRO A 272 12.72 2.10 -12.27
CA PRO A 272 12.65 2.52 -13.67
C PRO A 272 13.10 1.45 -14.66
N ALA A 273 13.95 0.51 -14.23
CA ALA A 273 14.45 -0.56 -15.10
C ALA A 273 13.35 -1.42 -15.72
N LEU A 274 12.17 -1.52 -15.08
CA LEU A 274 11.02 -2.26 -15.63
C LEU A 274 10.42 -1.61 -16.88
N ARG A 275 10.49 -0.29 -16.99
CA ARG A 275 9.75 0.50 -17.99
C ARG A 275 10.06 0.05 -19.41
N GLU A 276 11.33 0.04 -19.76
CA GLU A 276 11.78 -0.28 -21.12
C GLU A 276 11.45 -1.73 -21.49
N ASP A 277 11.63 -2.67 -20.54
CA ASP A 277 11.30 -4.09 -20.74
C ASP A 277 9.80 -4.31 -21.00
N ALA A 278 8.95 -3.55 -20.31
CA ALA A 278 7.49 -3.63 -20.47
C ALA A 278 7.00 -2.96 -21.76
N ILE A 279 7.57 -1.81 -22.14
CA ILE A 279 7.26 -1.12 -23.40
C ILE A 279 7.64 -1.99 -24.59
N ALA A 280 8.88 -2.51 -24.62
CA ALA A 280 9.35 -3.36 -25.71
C ALA A 280 8.49 -4.62 -25.86
N PHE A 281 8.11 -5.25 -24.74
CA PHE A 281 7.20 -6.39 -24.76
C PHE A 281 5.82 -6.04 -25.33
N ALA A 282 5.25 -4.89 -24.94
CA ALA A 282 3.96 -4.45 -25.44
C ALA A 282 4.00 -4.21 -26.96
N GLU A 283 5.03 -3.54 -27.46
CA GLU A 283 5.24 -3.31 -28.89
C GLU A 283 5.35 -4.61 -29.68
N GLU A 284 6.19 -5.55 -29.20
CA GLU A 284 6.38 -6.88 -29.82
C GLU A 284 5.08 -7.69 -29.93
N ASN A 285 4.11 -7.46 -29.03
CA ASN A 285 2.86 -8.21 -28.95
C ASN A 285 1.64 -7.41 -29.43
N GLY A 286 1.84 -6.20 -29.97
CA GLY A 286 0.77 -5.34 -30.50
C GLY A 286 -0.18 -4.81 -29.42
N PHE A 287 0.31 -4.62 -28.20
CA PHE A 287 -0.42 -3.96 -27.11
C PHE A 287 -0.17 -2.45 -27.13
N LYS A 288 -1.14 -1.68 -26.67
CA LYS A 288 -0.96 -0.25 -26.39
C LYS A 288 -0.29 -0.09 -25.04
N VAL A 289 0.57 0.91 -24.89
CA VAL A 289 1.10 1.30 -23.58
C VAL A 289 0.48 2.63 -23.19
N GLN A 290 0.19 2.79 -21.91
CA GLN A 290 -0.13 4.09 -21.33
C GLN A 290 0.50 4.17 -19.94
N ARG A 291 1.22 5.24 -19.64
CA ARG A 291 1.92 5.43 -18.37
C ARG A 291 1.09 6.36 -17.49
N ILE A 292 0.83 5.93 -16.27
CA ILE A 292 0.18 6.70 -15.20
C ILE A 292 1.30 7.15 -14.26
N VAL A 293 1.71 8.41 -14.34
CA VAL A 293 2.89 8.95 -13.66
C VAL A 293 2.47 9.96 -12.60
N PHE A 294 3.01 9.83 -11.38
CA PHE A 294 2.71 10.74 -10.28
C PHE A 294 3.85 10.75 -9.24
N ASP A 295 4.01 11.86 -8.51
CA ASP A 295 5.17 12.04 -7.62
C ASP A 295 4.93 11.59 -6.17
N ASP A 296 3.71 11.73 -5.67
CA ASP A 296 3.32 11.29 -4.33
C ASP A 296 2.35 10.10 -4.43
N PRO A 297 2.53 9.03 -3.64
CA PRO A 297 1.64 7.88 -3.73
C PRO A 297 0.16 8.21 -3.51
N GLN A 298 -0.19 9.26 -2.76
CA GLN A 298 -1.57 9.66 -2.54
C GLN A 298 -2.15 10.53 -3.68
N SER A 299 -1.34 11.02 -4.62
CA SER A 299 -1.78 11.93 -5.70
C SER A 299 -2.87 11.36 -6.60
N LEU A 300 -2.95 10.02 -6.70
CA LEU A 300 -3.97 9.36 -7.51
C LEU A 300 -5.35 9.34 -6.84
N SER A 301 -5.44 9.50 -5.52
CA SER A 301 -6.68 9.34 -4.77
C SER A 301 -7.79 10.34 -5.16
N PRO A 302 -7.52 11.66 -5.32
CA PRO A 302 -8.53 12.60 -5.82
C PRO A 302 -9.10 12.21 -7.19
N LEU A 303 -8.22 11.82 -8.14
CA LEU A 303 -8.63 11.42 -9.49
C LEU A 303 -9.58 10.23 -9.45
N VAL A 304 -9.23 9.19 -8.68
CA VAL A 304 -10.04 7.97 -8.59
C VAL A 304 -11.37 8.25 -7.87
N ALA A 305 -11.37 9.10 -6.85
CA ALA A 305 -12.60 9.50 -6.16
C ALA A 305 -13.56 10.22 -7.11
N ASP A 306 -13.07 11.24 -7.83
CA ASP A 306 -13.90 12.02 -8.76
C ASP A 306 -14.32 11.20 -10.00
N LEU A 307 -13.51 10.24 -10.44
CA LEU A 307 -13.90 9.28 -11.48
C LEU A 307 -15.09 8.43 -11.03
N HIS A 308 -15.08 7.93 -9.78
CA HIS A 308 -16.22 7.19 -9.23
C HIS A 308 -17.46 8.06 -9.13
N ARG A 309 -17.34 9.33 -8.74
CA ARG A 309 -18.49 10.26 -8.72
C ARG A 309 -19.09 10.43 -10.11
N TRP A 310 -18.24 10.75 -11.09
CA TRP A 310 -18.65 10.93 -12.49
C TRP A 310 -19.33 9.67 -13.04
N TRP A 311 -18.78 8.50 -12.72
CA TRP A 311 -19.33 7.22 -13.16
C TRP A 311 -20.65 6.88 -12.46
N TYR A 312 -20.75 7.10 -11.15
CA TYR A 312 -21.97 6.86 -10.37
C TYR A 312 -23.12 7.77 -10.78
N GLU A 313 -22.84 9.02 -11.16
CA GLU A 313 -23.84 9.94 -11.72
C GLU A 313 -24.50 9.36 -12.98
N GLN A 314 -23.73 8.71 -13.85
CA GLN A 314 -24.26 8.02 -15.05
C GLN A 314 -25.08 6.78 -14.70
N LEU A 315 -24.70 6.08 -13.62
CA LEU A 315 -25.37 4.87 -13.16
C LEU A 315 -26.60 5.14 -12.26
N GLY A 316 -26.83 6.39 -11.86
CA GLY A 316 -27.87 6.74 -10.89
C GLY A 316 -27.61 6.20 -9.47
N VAL A 317 -26.33 5.99 -9.13
CA VAL A 317 -25.87 5.57 -7.79
C VAL A 317 -25.46 6.82 -6.99
N PRO A 318 -25.63 6.86 -5.66
CA PRO A 318 -25.18 8.01 -4.86
C PRO A 318 -23.68 8.29 -5.05
N SER A 319 -23.34 9.55 -5.36
CA SER A 319 -21.97 10.01 -5.56
C SER A 319 -21.44 10.89 -4.41
N ASP A 320 -22.18 10.99 -3.31
CA ASP A 320 -21.95 11.88 -2.18
C ASP A 320 -21.64 11.13 -0.87
N ARG A 321 -21.18 9.88 -0.96
CA ARG A 321 -20.79 9.06 0.19
C ARG A 321 -19.34 8.63 0.05
N LEU A 322 -18.44 9.21 0.84
CA LEU A 322 -17.01 8.94 0.79
C LEU A 322 -16.63 7.77 1.71
N LEU A 323 -15.78 6.88 1.22
CA LEU A 323 -15.03 5.92 2.02
C LEU A 323 -13.53 6.26 1.88
N ALA A 324 -12.98 6.85 2.94
CA ALA A 324 -11.55 7.11 3.06
C ALA A 324 -10.87 5.89 3.73
N GLU A 325 -10.09 5.15 2.97
CA GLU A 325 -9.39 3.93 3.43
C GLU A 325 -7.91 4.19 3.66
N SER A 326 -7.40 3.72 4.80
CA SER A 326 -6.00 3.89 5.17
C SER A 326 -5.14 2.67 4.88
N PHE A 327 -4.03 2.90 4.17
CA PHE A 327 -2.93 1.97 3.94
C PHE A 327 -3.41 0.61 3.38
N VAL A 328 -3.45 -0.44 4.21
CA VAL A 328 -3.82 -1.81 3.82
C VAL A 328 -5.30 -2.17 4.00
N TYR A 329 -6.12 -1.29 4.56
CA TYR A 329 -7.55 -1.54 4.81
C TYR A 329 -8.38 -1.29 3.55
N LEU A 330 -8.07 -2.02 2.47
CA LEU A 330 -8.63 -1.83 1.13
C LEU A 330 -9.84 -2.74 0.87
N HIS A 331 -11.00 -2.14 0.53
CA HIS A 331 -12.24 -2.88 0.27
C HIS A 331 -12.96 -2.45 -1.02
N PRO A 332 -12.33 -2.56 -2.20
CA PRO A 332 -12.94 -2.16 -3.48
C PRO A 332 -14.29 -2.84 -3.76
N TRP A 333 -14.44 -4.13 -3.43
CA TRP A 333 -15.72 -4.83 -3.63
C TRP A 333 -16.85 -4.25 -2.76
N LEU A 334 -16.59 -4.02 -1.46
CA LEU A 334 -17.60 -3.44 -0.56
C LEU A 334 -17.88 -1.99 -0.93
N CYS A 335 -16.86 -1.24 -1.33
CA CYS A 335 -16.98 0.14 -1.79
C CYS A 335 -18.02 0.26 -2.91
N LEU A 336 -17.90 -0.55 -3.97
CA LEU A 336 -18.88 -0.57 -5.07
C LEU A 336 -20.24 -1.10 -4.62
N ARG A 337 -20.28 -2.20 -3.86
CA ARG A 337 -21.54 -2.83 -3.40
C ARG A 337 -22.38 -1.90 -2.51
N LEU A 338 -21.73 -1.01 -1.76
CA LEU A 338 -22.36 -0.06 -0.85
C LEU A 338 -22.60 1.32 -1.50
N GLY A 339 -22.16 1.54 -2.74
CA GLY A 339 -22.28 2.82 -3.44
C GLY A 339 -21.47 3.91 -2.75
N LEU A 340 -20.21 3.60 -2.41
CA LEU A 340 -19.27 4.52 -1.79
C LEU A 340 -18.23 4.97 -2.83
N VAL A 341 -17.78 6.21 -2.68
CA VAL A 341 -16.70 6.81 -3.46
C VAL A 341 -15.39 6.55 -2.70
N PRO A 342 -14.40 5.86 -3.30
CA PRO A 342 -13.16 5.55 -2.61
C PRO A 342 -12.20 6.73 -2.60
N TYR A 343 -11.54 6.93 -1.48
CA TYR A 343 -10.32 7.74 -1.39
C TYR A 343 -9.29 6.98 -0.56
N TRP A 344 -8.08 6.83 -1.07
CA TRP A 344 -7.03 6.12 -0.35
C TRP A 344 -6.07 7.09 0.32
N THR A 345 -5.77 6.88 1.60
CA THR A 345 -4.68 7.58 2.29
C THR A 345 -3.50 6.64 2.47
N VAL A 346 -2.29 7.12 2.16
CA VAL A 346 -1.07 6.29 2.22
C VAL A 346 -0.81 5.81 3.65
N PHE A 347 -0.98 6.69 4.63
CA PHE A 347 -0.80 6.37 6.04
C PHE A 347 -1.63 7.32 6.92
N ASN A 348 -1.51 7.20 8.25
CA ASN A 348 -2.22 8.08 9.21
C ASN A 348 -1.38 9.27 9.67
N ASP A 349 -0.49 9.77 8.82
CA ASP A 349 0.38 10.89 9.13
C ASP A 349 -0.23 12.24 8.75
N GLN A 350 0.40 13.31 9.24
CA GLN A 350 -0.04 14.69 8.97
C GLN A 350 -0.12 15.03 7.48
N THR A 351 0.75 14.47 6.64
CA THR A 351 0.71 14.69 5.19
C THR A 351 -0.54 14.08 4.58
N SER A 352 -0.83 12.83 4.94
CA SER A 352 -2.00 12.10 4.42
C SER A 352 -3.31 12.76 4.87
N LEU A 353 -3.36 13.29 6.10
CA LEU A 353 -4.48 14.10 6.61
C LEU A 353 -4.65 15.37 5.79
N GLY A 354 -3.57 16.14 5.61
CA GLY A 354 -3.59 17.40 4.86
C GLY A 354 -4.09 17.21 3.42
N LEU A 355 -3.57 16.21 2.70
CA LEU A 355 -3.97 15.92 1.33
C LEU A 355 -5.46 15.52 1.21
N LEU A 356 -6.00 14.75 2.16
CA LEU A 356 -7.43 14.44 2.17
C LEU A 356 -8.27 15.67 2.53
N LYS A 357 -7.82 16.48 3.48
CA LYS A 357 -8.49 17.73 3.85
C LYS A 357 -8.57 18.69 2.66
N ASP A 358 -7.48 18.88 1.94
CA ASP A 358 -7.42 19.76 0.77
C ASP A 358 -8.35 19.27 -0.35
N TYR A 359 -8.42 17.96 -0.56
CA TYR A 359 -9.40 17.36 -1.48
C TYR A 359 -10.84 17.67 -1.05
N LEU A 360 -11.18 17.47 0.22
CA LEU A 360 -12.53 17.71 0.75
C LEU A 360 -12.95 19.19 0.67
N GLN A 361 -11.99 20.12 0.78
CA GLN A 361 -12.24 21.55 0.68
C GLN A 361 -12.45 22.04 -0.76
N THR A 362 -12.01 21.27 -1.75
CA THR A 362 -12.02 21.67 -3.17
C THR A 362 -13.02 20.89 -4.01
N THR A 363 -13.51 19.75 -3.52
CA THR A 363 -14.55 18.94 -4.18
C THR A 363 -15.97 19.33 -3.73
N THR A 364 -16.97 18.80 -4.44
CA THR A 364 -18.37 18.91 -4.02
C THR A 364 -18.56 18.22 -2.67
N PRO A 365 -19.21 18.84 -1.67
CA PRO A 365 -19.36 18.24 -0.34
C PRO A 365 -19.99 16.85 -0.36
N TYR A 366 -19.52 15.99 0.55
CA TYR A 366 -20.09 14.66 0.79
C TYR A 366 -21.15 14.73 1.89
N ASP A 367 -22.23 13.95 1.75
CA ASP A 367 -23.22 13.73 2.80
C ASP A 367 -22.65 12.86 3.91
N ASP A 368 -22.04 11.75 3.52
CA ASP A 368 -21.42 10.81 4.43
C ASP A 368 -19.92 10.72 4.19
N ILE A 369 -19.13 10.72 5.26
CA ILE A 369 -17.69 10.42 5.23
C ILE A 369 -17.43 9.29 6.23
N TYR A 370 -16.99 8.15 5.70
CA TYR A 370 -16.54 7.01 6.48
C TYR A 370 -15.02 6.93 6.40
N LEU A 371 -14.35 6.80 7.53
CA LEU A 371 -12.88 6.81 7.60
C LEU A 371 -12.35 5.59 8.36
N THR A 372 -11.48 4.82 7.72
CA THR A 372 -10.66 3.80 8.41
C THR A 372 -9.29 4.41 8.75
N LEU A 373 -8.68 3.96 9.85
CA LEU A 373 -7.31 4.34 10.20
C LEU A 373 -6.49 3.11 10.58
N PHE A 374 -5.43 2.83 9.83
CA PHE A 374 -4.54 1.69 10.08
C PHE A 374 -3.79 1.78 11.42
N SER A 375 -3.96 0.82 12.32
CA SER A 375 -3.26 0.82 13.60
C SER A 375 -1.86 0.21 13.48
N ASN A 376 -0.82 1.04 13.43
CA ASN A 376 0.59 0.59 13.43
C ASN A 376 1.13 0.27 14.84
N GLY A 377 0.38 0.53 15.91
CA GLY A 377 0.74 0.10 17.26
C GLY A 377 1.63 1.07 18.03
N ILE A 378 2.04 2.20 17.44
CA ILE A 378 2.97 3.13 18.06
C ILE A 378 2.60 4.59 17.78
N ASN A 379 2.77 5.43 18.80
CA ASN A 379 2.79 6.90 18.65
C ASN A 379 4.10 7.32 18.00
N SER A 380 4.25 7.05 16.71
CA SER A 380 5.40 7.47 15.91
C SER A 380 5.41 8.98 15.70
N LEU A 381 6.59 9.54 15.47
CA LEU A 381 6.73 10.92 15.02
C LEU A 381 6.02 11.08 13.67
N GLY A 382 5.32 12.21 13.49
CA GLY A 382 4.60 12.54 12.25
C GLY A 382 3.15 12.05 12.19
N ILE A 383 2.71 11.19 13.12
CA ILE A 383 1.34 10.70 13.14
C ILE A 383 0.35 11.84 13.42
N ALA A 384 -0.78 11.85 12.71
CA ALA A 384 -1.84 12.82 12.95
C ALA A 384 -2.70 12.38 14.15
N PRO A 385 -2.97 13.27 15.13
CA PRO A 385 -3.86 12.96 16.25
C PRO A 385 -5.27 12.59 15.79
N ILE A 386 -5.93 11.70 16.54
CA ILE A 386 -7.29 11.24 16.23
C ILE A 386 -8.29 12.41 16.23
N GLU A 387 -8.07 13.42 17.07
CA GLU A 387 -8.88 14.62 17.16
C GLU A 387 -8.87 15.43 15.87
N GLN A 388 -7.76 15.46 15.14
CA GLN A 388 -7.65 16.16 13.87
C GLN A 388 -8.39 15.40 12.77
N TRP A 389 -8.27 14.07 12.70
CA TRP A 389 -9.10 13.27 11.80
C TRP A 389 -10.61 13.50 12.03
N ARG A 390 -11.03 13.60 13.29
CA ARG A 390 -12.43 13.88 13.63
C ARG A 390 -12.86 15.30 13.21
N SER A 391 -12.09 16.31 13.59
CA SER A 391 -12.47 17.71 13.43
C SER A 391 -12.20 18.29 12.05
N GLU A 392 -11.21 17.76 11.33
CA GLU A 392 -10.77 18.29 10.04
C GLU A 392 -11.23 17.43 8.85
N ILE A 393 -11.57 16.15 9.07
CA ILE A 393 -12.04 15.26 7.99
C ILE A 393 -13.51 14.90 8.21
N LEU A 394 -13.83 14.18 9.30
CA LEU A 394 -15.18 13.66 9.52
C LEU A 394 -16.22 14.78 9.70
N ALA A 395 -15.84 15.89 10.33
CA ALA A 395 -16.72 17.05 10.50
C ALA A 395 -17.06 17.79 9.19
N GLN A 396 -16.38 17.48 8.08
CA GLN A 396 -16.72 18.04 6.77
C GLN A 396 -17.95 17.37 6.12
N ALA A 397 -18.39 16.22 6.63
CA ALA A 397 -19.59 15.55 6.12
C ALA A 397 -20.84 16.39 6.41
N ARG A 398 -21.73 16.57 5.42
CA ARG A 398 -22.98 17.34 5.60
C ARG A 398 -23.96 16.64 6.55
N ARG A 399 -23.90 15.31 6.63
CA ARG A 399 -24.84 14.49 7.41
C ARG A 399 -24.16 13.60 8.43
N ARG A 400 -23.17 12.79 8.03
CA ARG A 400 -22.55 11.78 8.91
C ARG A 400 -21.07 11.62 8.63
N GLY A 401 -20.24 11.99 9.61
CA GLY A 401 -18.83 11.62 9.65
C GLY A 401 -18.61 10.52 10.69
N GLU A 402 -17.99 9.41 10.31
CA GLU A 402 -17.79 8.27 11.21
C GLU A 402 -16.49 7.52 10.96
N PHE A 403 -15.85 7.08 12.05
CA PHE A 403 -14.77 6.12 11.97
C PHE A 403 -15.30 4.70 11.82
N LEU A 404 -14.73 3.92 10.90
CA LEU A 404 -15.02 2.49 10.76
C LEU A 404 -13.91 1.67 11.41
N GLY A 405 -14.26 0.97 12.49
CA GLY A 405 -13.37 0.06 13.20
C GLY A 405 -12.25 0.71 14.00
N VAL A 406 -12.35 2.00 14.32
CA VAL A 406 -11.34 2.72 15.11
C VAL A 406 -11.85 3.00 16.52
N LYS A 407 -11.17 2.46 17.53
CA LYS A 407 -11.33 2.87 18.93
C LYS A 407 -10.47 4.09 19.20
N GLU A 408 -11.08 5.25 19.16
CA GLU A 408 -10.41 6.55 19.23
C GLU A 408 -9.47 6.69 20.45
N GLN A 409 -9.90 6.24 21.64
CA GLN A 409 -9.10 6.30 22.87
C GLN A 409 -7.84 5.41 22.84
N ARG A 410 -7.78 4.46 21.90
CA ARG A 410 -6.67 3.53 21.74
C ARG A 410 -5.82 3.83 20.52
N PHE A 411 -6.31 4.63 19.58
CA PHE A 411 -5.54 5.04 18.41
C PHE A 411 -4.20 5.67 18.84
N PRO A 412 -3.07 5.34 18.21
CA PRO A 412 -2.84 4.46 17.05
C PRO A 412 -2.48 3.00 17.43
N ARG A 413 -2.81 2.57 18.65
CA ARG A 413 -2.57 1.23 19.20
C ARG A 413 -3.80 0.31 19.16
N ASP A 414 -4.82 0.68 18.39
CA ASP A 414 -6.04 -0.10 18.28
C ASP A 414 -5.88 -1.27 17.30
N ASN A 415 -5.22 -2.34 17.73
CA ASN A 415 -5.04 -3.54 16.92
C ASN A 415 -6.36 -4.23 16.54
N ALA A 416 -7.46 -3.97 17.27
CA ALA A 416 -8.78 -4.48 16.90
C ALA A 416 -9.24 -3.93 15.54
N SER A 417 -8.74 -2.74 15.15
CA SER A 417 -9.05 -2.12 13.86
C SER A 417 -8.71 -3.02 12.69
N ILE A 418 -7.73 -3.93 12.80
CA ILE A 418 -7.34 -4.87 11.73
C ILE A 418 -8.52 -5.76 11.31
N ILE A 419 -9.49 -6.00 12.19
CA ILE A 419 -10.68 -6.79 11.90
C ILE A 419 -11.92 -5.88 11.87
N GLN A 420 -12.02 -4.96 12.83
CA GLN A 420 -13.22 -4.18 13.05
C GLN A 420 -13.54 -3.25 11.88
N HIS A 421 -12.54 -2.76 11.13
CA HIS A 421 -12.78 -1.91 9.96
C HIS A 421 -13.66 -2.61 8.91
N TYR A 422 -13.40 -3.89 8.64
CA TYR A 422 -14.20 -4.72 7.73
C TYR A 422 -15.60 -5.00 8.28
N LEU A 423 -15.69 -5.32 9.58
CA LEU A 423 -16.97 -5.64 10.21
C LEU A 423 -17.92 -4.43 10.23
N ASP A 424 -17.39 -3.25 10.56
CA ASP A 424 -18.17 -2.01 10.59
C ASP A 424 -18.56 -1.57 9.17
N LEU A 425 -17.65 -1.72 8.20
CA LEU A 425 -17.96 -1.42 6.80
C LEU A 425 -19.15 -2.23 6.28
N LYS A 426 -19.29 -3.51 6.68
CA LYS A 426 -20.46 -4.33 6.31
C LYS A 426 -21.78 -3.87 6.91
N GLN A 427 -21.74 -3.04 7.95
CA GLN A 427 -22.93 -2.45 8.57
C GLN A 427 -23.30 -1.08 7.99
N VAL A 428 -22.44 -0.52 7.13
CA VAL A 428 -22.75 0.73 6.43
C VAL A 428 -23.99 0.53 5.55
N PRO A 429 -25.03 1.38 5.68
CA PRO A 429 -26.23 1.25 4.86
C PRO A 429 -25.93 1.41 3.37
N GLY A 430 -26.70 0.73 2.53
CA GLY A 430 -26.55 0.77 1.08
C GLY A 430 -26.35 -0.64 0.53
N GLN A 431 -27.03 -0.95 -0.57
CA GLN A 431 -26.84 -2.24 -1.25
C GLN A 431 -27.21 -2.08 -2.73
N PHE A 432 -26.23 -1.71 -3.55
CA PHE A 432 -26.39 -1.44 -4.97
C PHE A 432 -25.92 -2.63 -5.80
N PRO A 433 -26.62 -3.00 -6.90
CA PRO A 433 -26.12 -4.02 -7.82
C PRO A 433 -24.67 -3.71 -8.20
N MET A 434 -23.84 -4.76 -8.33
CA MET A 434 -22.47 -4.56 -8.80
C MET A 434 -22.54 -3.96 -10.21
N PRO A 435 -21.93 -2.78 -10.46
CA PRO A 435 -22.01 -2.16 -11.77
C PRO A 435 -21.22 -2.95 -12.80
N GLU A 436 -21.64 -2.87 -14.07
CA GLU A 436 -20.80 -3.30 -15.19
C GLU A 436 -19.52 -2.47 -15.21
N PRO A 437 -18.35 -3.05 -15.53
CA PRO A 437 -17.08 -2.33 -15.46
C PRO A 437 -17.07 -1.01 -16.26
N LEU A 438 -16.47 0.03 -15.69
CA LEU A 438 -16.12 1.26 -16.38
C LEU A 438 -15.28 0.94 -17.62
N THR A 439 -15.69 1.44 -18.78
CA THR A 439 -14.95 1.18 -20.02
C THR A 439 -13.71 2.07 -20.16
N LEU A 440 -12.72 1.63 -20.94
CA LEU A 440 -11.56 2.47 -21.27
C LEU A 440 -11.96 3.73 -22.05
N HIS A 441 -13.08 3.68 -22.79
CA HIS A 441 -13.61 4.86 -23.47
C HIS A 441 -14.11 5.89 -22.46
N GLN A 442 -14.92 5.47 -21.49
CA GLN A 442 -15.40 6.33 -20.40
C GLN A 442 -14.25 6.90 -19.56
N LEU A 443 -13.20 6.09 -19.30
CA LEU A 443 -11.98 6.60 -18.67
C LEU A 443 -11.35 7.72 -19.53
N GLY A 444 -11.25 7.52 -20.85
CA GLY A 444 -10.75 8.53 -21.78
C GLY A 444 -11.61 9.81 -21.81
N GLU A 445 -12.94 9.68 -21.77
CA GLU A 445 -13.87 10.82 -21.67
C GLU A 445 -13.65 11.61 -20.39
N PHE A 446 -13.62 10.94 -19.23
CA PHE A 446 -13.35 11.58 -17.95
C PHE A 446 -11.99 12.30 -17.93
N LEU A 447 -10.94 11.65 -18.44
CA LEU A 447 -9.61 12.25 -18.51
C LEU A 447 -9.57 13.45 -19.46
N GLY A 448 -10.27 13.39 -20.60
CA GLY A 448 -10.39 14.53 -21.51
C GLY A 448 -11.15 15.72 -20.91
N GLU A 449 -12.11 15.48 -20.02
CA GLU A 449 -12.89 16.53 -19.35
C GLU A 449 -12.18 17.13 -18.13
N ARG A 450 -11.44 16.31 -17.37
CA ARG A 450 -11.00 16.65 -16.00
C ARG A 450 -9.57 16.26 -15.67
N GLY A 451 -8.86 15.54 -16.53
CA GLY A 451 -7.54 14.95 -16.25
C GLY A 451 -6.50 15.98 -15.78
N ASP A 452 -6.46 17.15 -16.42
CA ASP A 452 -5.50 18.22 -16.13
C ASP A 452 -5.65 18.85 -14.73
N ARG A 453 -6.68 18.47 -13.97
CA ARG A 453 -6.92 18.97 -12.60
C ARG A 453 -6.11 18.22 -11.55
N TYR A 454 -5.55 17.06 -11.88
CA TYR A 454 -4.87 16.19 -10.93
C TYR A 454 -3.37 16.18 -11.19
N ALA A 455 -2.58 15.99 -10.14
CA ALA A 455 -1.14 15.80 -10.23
C ALA A 455 -0.78 14.37 -10.69
N VAL A 456 -1.34 13.97 -11.82
CA VAL A 456 -1.20 12.63 -12.43
C VAL A 456 -1.14 12.79 -13.95
N ASP A 457 -0.01 12.41 -14.54
CA ASP A 457 0.19 12.45 -15.97
C ASP A 457 -0.19 11.11 -16.63
N TRP A 458 -0.86 11.19 -17.78
CA TRP A 458 -1.24 10.04 -18.59
C TRP A 458 -0.50 10.09 -19.93
N LEU A 459 0.66 9.43 -20.01
CA LEU A 459 1.54 9.48 -21.17
C LEU A 459 1.30 8.28 -22.08
N SER A 460 1.25 8.48 -23.41
CA SER A 460 1.14 7.39 -24.40
C SER A 460 2.49 6.80 -24.76
#